data_AF-A0A1G9ISN9-F1
#
_entry.id   AF-A0A1G9ISN9-F1
#
_cell.length_a   1.000
_cell.length_b   1.000
_cell.length_c   1.000
_cell.angle_alpha   90.00
_cell.angle_beta   90.00
_cell.angle_gamma   90.00
#
_symmetry.space_group_name_H-M   'P 1'
#
loop_
_entity.id
_entity.type
_entity.pdbx_description
1 polymer ?
#
loop_
_entity_poly.entity_id
_entity_poly.type
_entity_poly.pdbx_seq_one_letter_code
_entity_poly.pdbx_strand_id
1 'polypeptide(L)'
;MITDRLLGVAEFSHAHWFFGNLYEALVKVPHRVAAAEASRELPRSPFGAGSPGRYYAPIAPINAPAAIAALVAGWNRADSRPWLIVAAASSTSGAAATAYLLRSINPALFFSPEPLSEADRKPLLKRWYRVHAFRLTASAVALATIHQARTLRLRSRG
;
A
#
# COMPACT_ATOMS: atom_id res chain seq x y z
N MET A 1 -9.72 -5.52 -24.77
CA MET A 1 -10.59 -6.08 -23.72
C MET A 1 -9.83 -6.50 -22.47
N ILE A 2 -9.01 -7.57 -22.48
CA ILE A 2 -8.39 -8.11 -21.23
C ILE A 2 -7.45 -7.07 -20.57
N THR A 3 -6.50 -6.51 -21.32
CA THR A 3 -5.59 -5.48 -20.79
C THR A 3 -6.34 -4.22 -20.30
N ASP A 4 -7.53 -3.89 -20.84
CA ASP A 4 -8.31 -2.73 -20.38
C ASP A 4 -8.92 -2.99 -19.01
N ARG A 5 -9.44 -4.20 -18.82
CA ARG A 5 -9.96 -4.66 -17.53
C ARG A 5 -8.84 -4.74 -16.50
N LEU A 6 -7.68 -5.29 -16.86
CA LEU A 6 -6.51 -5.35 -15.97
C LEU A 6 -6.02 -3.96 -15.56
N LEU A 7 -5.95 -3.00 -16.50
CA LEU A 7 -5.63 -1.62 -16.17
C LEU A 7 -6.66 -0.97 -15.26
N GLY A 8 -7.96 -1.25 -15.46
CA GLY A 8 -9.00 -0.77 -14.54
C GLY A 8 -8.90 -1.34 -13.14
N VAL A 9 -8.66 -2.65 -13.02
CA VAL A 9 -8.43 -3.31 -11.73
C VAL A 9 -7.18 -2.74 -11.07
N ALA A 10 -6.09 -2.58 -11.81
CA ALA A 10 -4.83 -2.04 -11.29
C ALA A 10 -4.99 -0.57 -10.84
N GLU A 11 -5.68 0.26 -11.62
CA GLU A 11 -5.93 1.67 -11.27
C GLU A 11 -6.78 1.78 -10.00
N PHE A 12 -7.88 1.04 -9.93
CA PHE A 12 -8.77 1.04 -8.76
C PHE A 12 -8.05 0.53 -7.51
N SER A 13 -7.32 -0.59 -7.61
CA SER A 13 -6.63 -1.19 -6.46
C SER A 13 -5.52 -0.29 -5.94
N HIS A 14 -4.77 0.38 -6.82
CA HIS A 14 -3.74 1.35 -6.42
C HIS A 14 -4.32 2.65 -5.87
N ALA A 15 -5.44 3.14 -6.39
CA ALA A 15 -6.14 4.29 -5.81
C ALA A 15 -6.58 3.96 -4.37
N HIS A 16 -7.25 2.82 -4.18
CA HIS A 16 -7.65 2.35 -2.87
C HIS A 16 -6.46 2.23 -1.90
N TRP A 17 -5.35 1.67 -2.36
CA TRP A 17 -4.14 1.54 -1.54
C TRP A 17 -3.49 2.88 -1.20
N PHE A 18 -3.37 3.79 -2.17
CA PHE A 18 -2.82 5.12 -1.97
C PHE A 18 -3.63 5.90 -0.92
N PHE A 19 -4.95 5.97 -1.08
CA PHE A 19 -5.81 6.69 -0.15
C PHE A 19 -5.84 6.04 1.24
N GLY A 20 -5.79 4.70 1.32
CA GLY A 20 -5.64 3.99 2.60
C GLY A 20 -4.34 4.37 3.31
N ASN A 21 -3.20 4.35 2.60
CA ASN A 21 -1.91 4.76 3.17
C ASN A 21 -1.90 6.24 3.56
N LEU A 22 -2.51 7.12 2.75
CA LEU A 22 -2.60 8.55 3.04
C LEU A 22 -3.42 8.81 4.31
N TYR A 23 -4.56 8.15 4.43
CA TYR A 23 -5.40 8.21 5.63
C TYR A 23 -4.61 7.78 6.88
N GLU A 24 -3.91 6.63 6.82
CA GLU A 24 -3.08 6.14 7.95
C GLU A 24 -2.05 7.18 8.40
N ALA A 25 -1.43 7.88 7.43
CA ALA A 25 -0.44 8.91 7.70
C ALA A 25 -1.07 10.15 8.36
N LEU A 26 -2.18 10.65 7.81
CA LEU A 26 -2.88 11.84 8.30
C LEU A 26 -3.46 11.65 9.70
N VAL A 27 -4.10 10.51 9.93
CA VAL A 27 -4.72 10.17 11.22
C VAL A 27 -3.68 9.72 12.26
N LYS A 28 -2.44 9.46 11.82
CA LYS A 28 -1.36 8.94 12.65
C LYS A 28 -1.78 7.66 13.39
N VAL A 29 -2.44 6.74 12.67
CA VAL A 29 -2.93 5.46 13.21
C VAL A 29 -1.85 4.72 14.02
N PRO A 30 -0.59 4.57 13.54
CA PRO A 30 0.47 3.93 14.32
C PRO A 30 0.71 4.56 15.69
N HIS A 31 0.73 5.89 15.81
CA HIS A 31 0.91 6.56 17.09
C HIS A 31 -0.24 6.27 18.04
N ARG A 32 -1.48 6.30 17.53
CA ARG A 32 -2.68 6.05 18.33
C ARG A 32 -2.72 4.60 18.84
N VAL A 33 -2.43 3.64 17.96
CA VAL A 33 -2.46 2.21 18.31
C VAL A 33 -1.29 1.83 19.22
N ALA A 34 -0.08 2.37 18.97
CA ALA A 34 1.09 2.07 19.80
C ALA A 34 1.09 2.77 21.16
N ALA A 35 0.23 3.78 21.36
CA ALA A 35 0.06 4.47 22.63
C ALA A 35 -1.11 3.96 23.48
N ALA A 36 -2.04 3.21 22.89
CA ALA A 36 -3.14 2.62 23.63
C ALA A 36 -2.64 1.52 24.57
N GLU A 37 -3.07 1.52 25.83
CA GLU A 37 -2.92 0.34 26.69
C GLU A 37 -3.70 -0.83 26.10
N ALA A 38 -3.15 -2.04 26.17
CA ALA A 38 -3.93 -3.21 25.76
C ALA A 38 -4.93 -3.50 26.87
N SER A 39 -6.23 -3.37 26.59
CA SER A 39 -7.28 -3.90 27.47
C SER A 39 -7.81 -5.21 26.91
N ARG A 40 -8.42 -6.05 27.77
CA ARG A 40 -9.09 -7.29 27.34
C ARG A 40 -10.19 -7.05 26.30
N GLU A 41 -10.72 -5.83 26.20
CA GLU A 41 -11.82 -5.46 25.31
C GLU A 41 -11.34 -4.81 24.00
N LEU A 42 -10.15 -4.19 23.97
CA LEU A 42 -9.58 -3.52 22.81
C LEU A 42 -8.14 -4.01 22.58
N PRO A 43 -7.95 -5.11 21.83
CA PRO A 43 -6.60 -5.57 21.48
C PRO A 43 -5.86 -4.46 20.72
N ARG A 44 -4.58 -4.23 21.06
CA ARG A 44 -3.66 -3.32 20.36
C ARG A 44 -3.43 -3.82 18.93
N SER A 45 -4.38 -3.53 18.05
CA SER A 45 -4.35 -4.00 16.69
C SER A 45 -4.73 -2.86 15.76
N PRO A 46 -3.97 -2.63 14.68
CA PRO A 46 -4.41 -1.78 13.59
C PRO A 46 -5.66 -2.35 12.88
N PHE A 47 -6.15 -3.52 13.31
CA PHE A 47 -7.41 -4.16 12.87
C PHE A 47 -8.41 -4.34 14.03
N GLY A 48 -8.34 -3.52 15.09
CA GLY A 48 -9.35 -3.49 16.15
C GLY A 48 -10.74 -3.08 15.65
N ALA A 49 -11.77 -3.25 16.48
CA ALA A 49 -13.12 -2.78 16.16
C ALA A 49 -13.12 -1.27 15.91
N GLY A 50 -13.76 -0.83 14.82
CA GLY A 50 -13.72 0.58 14.38
C GLY A 50 -12.46 1.00 13.63
N SER A 51 -11.44 0.12 13.49
CA SER A 51 -10.25 0.46 12.70
C SER A 51 -10.55 0.39 11.20
N PRO A 52 -10.27 1.46 10.45
CA PRO A 52 -10.40 1.46 8.99
C PRO A 52 -9.52 0.39 8.33
N GLY A 53 -8.45 -0.06 8.99
CA GLY A 53 -7.56 -1.11 8.49
C GLY A 53 -8.28 -2.41 8.08
N ARG A 54 -9.44 -2.73 8.68
CA ARG A 54 -10.25 -3.90 8.28
C ARG A 54 -10.84 -3.79 6.88
N TYR A 55 -11.15 -2.58 6.44
CA TYR A 55 -11.71 -2.32 5.11
C TYR A 55 -10.61 -2.25 4.04
N TYR A 56 -9.41 -1.78 4.42
CA TYR A 56 -8.30 -1.61 3.47
C TYR A 56 -7.44 -2.87 3.28
N ALA A 57 -7.32 -3.73 4.28
CA ALA A 57 -6.45 -4.91 4.25
C ALA A 57 -6.79 -5.97 3.18
N PRO A 58 -8.07 -6.30 2.89
CA PRO A 58 -8.38 -7.39 1.96
C PRO A 58 -7.94 -7.15 0.52
N ILE A 59 -7.88 -5.88 0.09
CA ILE A 59 -7.56 -5.52 -1.30
C ILE A 59 -6.05 -5.39 -1.53
N ALA A 60 -5.29 -5.08 -0.48
CA ALA A 60 -3.84 -4.82 -0.59
C ALA A 60 -3.02 -5.93 -1.29
N PRO A 61 -3.30 -7.24 -1.12
CA PRO A 61 -2.57 -8.30 -1.82
C PRO A 61 -2.72 -8.28 -3.35
N ILE A 62 -3.75 -7.61 -3.89
CA ILE A 62 -4.07 -7.63 -5.33
C ILE A 62 -3.25 -6.59 -6.10
N ASN A 63 -2.71 -5.56 -5.45
CA ASN A 63 -2.07 -4.42 -6.12
C ASN A 63 -0.90 -4.85 -7.03
N ALA A 64 0.12 -5.53 -6.48
CA ALA A 64 1.28 -5.95 -7.25
C ALA A 64 0.92 -6.99 -8.35
N PRO A 65 0.14 -8.05 -8.08
CA PRO A 65 -0.33 -8.96 -9.12
C PRO A 65 -1.09 -8.26 -10.26
N ALA A 66 -1.96 -7.29 -9.95
CA ALA A 66 -2.71 -6.55 -10.96
C ALA A 66 -1.79 -5.71 -11.87
N ALA A 67 -0.80 -5.02 -11.30
CA ALA A 67 0.18 -4.25 -12.09
C ALA A 67 1.07 -5.15 -12.95
N ILE A 68 1.53 -6.28 -12.41
CA ILE A 68 2.32 -7.27 -13.16
C ILE A 68 1.50 -7.87 -14.30
N ALA A 69 0.25 -8.25 -14.04
CA ALA A 69 -0.65 -8.78 -15.07
C ALA A 69 -0.91 -7.74 -16.17
N ALA A 70 -1.07 -6.46 -15.81
CA ALA A 70 -1.21 -5.38 -16.78
C ALA A 70 0.06 -5.20 -17.64
N LEU A 71 1.25 -5.31 -17.05
CA LEU A 71 2.53 -5.29 -17.77
C LEU A 71 2.65 -6.46 -18.75
N VAL A 72 2.38 -7.70 -18.30
CA VAL A 72 2.43 -8.89 -19.15
C VAL A 72 1.45 -8.77 -20.32
N ALA A 73 0.21 -8.37 -20.04
CA ALA A 73 -0.82 -8.20 -21.06
C ALA A 73 -0.59 -6.97 -21.99
N GLY A 74 0.27 -6.04 -21.59
CA GLY A 74 0.63 -4.83 -22.34
C GLY A 74 2.03 -4.86 -22.96
N TRP A 75 2.77 -5.97 -22.83
CA TRP A 75 4.20 -6.02 -23.14
C TRP A 75 4.57 -5.61 -24.57
N ASN A 76 3.75 -6.02 -25.54
CA ASN A 76 3.99 -5.76 -26.96
C ASN A 76 3.64 -4.33 -27.39
N ARG A 77 3.22 -3.46 -26.46
CA ARG A 77 2.81 -2.09 -26.74
C ARG A 77 3.92 -1.11 -26.35
N ALA A 78 4.73 -0.72 -27.33
CA ALA A 78 5.88 0.16 -27.12
C ALA A 78 5.51 1.53 -26.49
N ASP A 79 4.32 2.07 -26.81
CA ASP A 79 3.79 3.34 -26.27
C ASP A 79 3.57 3.29 -24.75
N SER A 80 3.00 2.19 -24.25
CA SER A 80 2.60 2.03 -22.85
C SER A 80 3.62 1.27 -21.99
N ARG A 81 4.52 0.49 -22.61
CA ARG A 81 5.44 -0.42 -21.91
C ARG A 81 6.30 0.25 -20.83
N PRO A 82 6.95 1.41 -21.05
CA PRO A 82 7.76 2.05 -20.00
C PRO A 82 6.94 2.38 -18.75
N TRP A 83 5.71 2.86 -18.94
CA TRP A 83 4.78 3.18 -17.85
C TRP A 83 4.35 1.94 -17.06
N LEU A 84 4.08 0.83 -17.77
CA LEU A 84 3.73 -0.44 -17.14
C LEU A 84 4.91 -1.05 -16.36
N ILE A 85 6.15 -0.87 -16.82
CA ILE A 85 7.36 -1.29 -16.10
C ILE A 85 7.48 -0.50 -14.80
N VAL A 86 7.38 0.84 -14.87
CA VAL A 86 7.45 1.71 -13.68
C VAL A 86 6.31 1.38 -12.70
N ALA A 87 5.11 1.13 -13.19
CA ALA A 87 3.98 0.69 -12.39
C ALA A 87 4.31 -0.60 -11.64
N ALA A 88 4.68 -1.67 -12.35
CA ALA A 88 4.98 -2.98 -11.75
C ALA A 88 6.15 -2.91 -10.76
N ALA A 89 7.21 -2.16 -11.08
CA ALA A 89 8.34 -1.97 -10.18
C ALA A 89 7.90 -1.25 -8.90
N SER A 90 7.17 -0.15 -9.02
CA SER A 90 6.67 0.64 -7.87
C SER A 90 5.71 -0.17 -7.00
N SER A 91 4.77 -0.91 -7.61
CA SER A 91 3.85 -1.81 -6.90
C SER A 91 4.61 -2.89 -6.12
N THR A 92 5.62 -3.49 -6.74
CA THR A 92 6.45 -4.55 -6.11
C THR A 92 7.27 -3.98 -4.96
N SER A 93 7.89 -2.82 -5.12
CA SER A 93 8.63 -2.14 -4.05
C SER A 93 7.73 -1.78 -2.87
N GLY A 94 6.54 -1.23 -3.12
CA GLY A 94 5.58 -0.91 -2.06
C GLY A 94 5.05 -2.19 -1.35
N ALA A 95 4.86 -3.29 -2.08
CA ALA A 95 4.48 -4.58 -1.51
C ALA A 95 5.60 -5.16 -0.62
N ALA A 96 6.85 -5.09 -1.07
CA ALA A 96 8.01 -5.50 -0.27
C ALA A 96 8.15 -4.65 1.01
N ALA A 97 7.96 -3.33 0.92
CA ALA A 97 7.95 -2.44 2.06
C ALA A 97 6.80 -2.77 3.04
N THR A 98 5.63 -3.15 2.52
CA THR A 98 4.50 -3.62 3.34
C THR A 98 4.84 -4.92 4.07
N ALA A 99 5.43 -5.90 3.37
CA ALA A 99 5.87 -7.15 3.97
C ALA A 99 6.94 -6.93 5.06
N TYR A 100 7.87 -6.00 4.83
CA TYR A 100 8.86 -5.59 5.83
C TYR A 100 8.22 -5.01 7.09
N LEU A 101 7.26 -4.08 6.95
CA LEU A 101 6.53 -3.54 8.11
C LEU A 101 5.81 -4.63 8.88
N LEU A 102 5.07 -5.50 8.18
CA LEU A 102 4.29 -6.58 8.79
C LEU A 102 5.15 -7.60 9.53
N ARG A 103 6.34 -7.91 9.02
CA ARG A 103 7.23 -8.94 9.60
C ARG A 103 8.20 -8.40 10.64
N SER A 104 8.69 -7.18 10.46
CA SER A 104 9.85 -6.68 11.22
C SER A 104 9.55 -5.55 12.18
N ILE A 105 8.47 -4.78 11.97
CA ILE A 105 8.15 -3.62 12.83
C ILE A 105 6.84 -3.82 13.58
N ASN A 106 5.76 -4.19 12.87
CA ASN A 106 4.43 -4.32 13.44
C ASN A 106 4.35 -5.33 14.61
N PRO A 107 5.06 -6.47 14.61
CA PRO A 107 5.03 -7.40 15.75
C PRO A 107 5.46 -6.73 17.05
N ALA A 108 6.58 -6.02 17.05
CA ALA A 108 7.09 -5.32 18.23
C ALA A 108 6.24 -4.09 18.58
N LEU A 109 5.72 -3.37 17.57
CA LEU A 109 5.05 -2.10 17.80
C LEU A 109 3.58 -2.25 18.24
N PHE A 110 2.90 -3.28 17.73
CA PHE A 110 1.45 -3.44 17.92
C PHE A 110 1.10 -4.75 18.64
N PHE A 111 1.86 -5.82 18.44
CA PHE A 111 1.48 -7.16 18.92
C PHE A 111 2.29 -7.63 20.15
N SER A 112 3.07 -6.75 20.78
CA SER A 112 3.74 -7.04 22.05
C SER A 112 2.73 -7.10 23.21
N PRO A 113 2.90 -8.01 24.19
CA PRO A 113 1.98 -8.17 25.32
C PRO A 113 1.78 -6.86 26.10
N GLU A 114 2.88 -6.17 26.39
CA GLU A 114 2.89 -4.89 27.11
C GLU A 114 3.22 -3.73 26.17
N PRO A 115 2.75 -2.49 26.46
CA PRO A 115 3.13 -1.33 25.67
C PRO A 115 4.63 -1.09 25.79
N LEU A 116 5.29 -0.83 24.66
CA LEU A 116 6.69 -0.43 24.69
C LEU A 116 6.86 0.89 25.44
N SER A 117 7.96 1.02 26.17
CA SER A 117 8.39 2.29 26.75
C SER A 117 8.48 3.36 25.65
N GLU A 118 8.32 4.64 26.01
CA GLU A 118 8.42 5.70 25.01
C GLU A 118 9.79 5.72 24.31
N ALA A 119 10.85 5.41 25.05
CA ALA A 119 12.22 5.33 24.55
C ALA A 119 12.39 4.27 23.45
N ASP A 120 11.73 3.12 23.59
CA ASP A 120 11.79 2.01 22.61
C ASP A 120 10.78 2.20 21.46
N ARG A 121 9.63 2.80 21.76
CA ARG A 121 8.55 3.02 20.79
C ARG A 121 8.91 4.08 19.75
N LYS A 122 9.53 5.18 20.16
CA LYS A 122 9.87 6.32 19.30
C LYS A 122 10.75 5.95 18.08
N PRO A 123 11.86 5.19 18.22
CA PRO A 123 12.68 4.81 17.07
C PRO A 123 11.93 3.86 16.11
N LEU A 124 11.11 2.95 16.63
CA LEU A 124 10.29 2.05 15.81
C LEU A 124 9.23 2.82 15.03
N LEU A 125 8.53 3.77 15.66
CA LEU A 125 7.60 4.67 14.96
C LEU A 125 8.32 5.47 13.87
N LYS A 126 9.48 6.06 14.17
CA LYS A 126 10.26 6.81 13.17
C LYS A 126 10.61 5.93 11.97
N ARG A 127 11.03 4.68 12.19
CA ARG A 127 11.31 3.73 11.12
C ARG A 127 10.05 3.35 10.36
N TRP A 128 8.95 3.12 11.06
CA TRP A 128 7.64 2.84 10.47
C TRP A 128 7.22 3.96 9.51
N TYR A 129 7.27 5.22 9.94
CA TYR A 129 6.88 6.37 9.11
C TYR A 129 7.79 6.57 7.90
N ARG A 130 9.09 6.29 8.01
CA ARG A 130 10.00 6.36 6.85
C ARG A 130 9.62 5.33 5.79
N VAL A 131 9.36 4.09 6.20
CA VAL A 131 8.93 3.03 5.28
C VAL A 131 7.52 3.30 4.76
N HIS A 132 6.64 3.86 5.57
CA HIS A 132 5.30 4.24 5.15
C HIS A 132 5.29 5.37 4.12
N ALA A 133 6.14 6.39 4.30
CA ALA A 133 6.34 7.43 3.29
C ALA A 133 6.81 6.83 1.96
N PHE A 134 7.73 5.86 2.00
CA PHE A 134 8.12 5.11 0.81
C PHE A 134 6.96 4.34 0.18
N ARG A 135 6.15 3.62 0.97
CA ARG A 135 4.93 2.93 0.49
C ARG A 135 3.96 3.89 -0.18
N LEU A 136 3.73 5.05 0.44
CA LEU A 136 2.84 6.09 -0.09
C LEU A 136 3.34 6.59 -1.45
N THR A 137 4.61 6.96 -1.55
CA THR A 137 5.23 7.39 -2.81
C THR A 137 5.16 6.30 -3.87
N ALA A 138 5.52 5.06 -3.53
CA ALA A 138 5.45 3.93 -4.45
C ALA A 138 4.02 3.69 -4.97
N SER A 139 3.01 3.77 -4.10
CA SER A 139 1.61 3.64 -4.49
C SER A 139 1.14 4.79 -5.39
N ALA A 140 1.60 6.03 -5.13
CA ALA A 140 1.29 7.19 -5.95
C ALA A 140 1.91 7.09 -7.36
N VAL A 141 3.18 6.70 -7.45
CA VAL A 141 3.88 6.48 -8.72
C VAL A 141 3.21 5.36 -9.51
N ALA A 142 2.88 4.25 -8.87
CA ALA A 142 2.15 3.15 -9.51
C ALA A 142 0.81 3.62 -10.08
N LEU A 143 0.00 4.34 -9.29
CA LEU A 143 -1.28 4.89 -9.73
C LEU A 143 -1.12 5.82 -10.94
N ALA A 144 -0.21 6.80 -10.86
CA ALA A 144 0.00 7.78 -11.92
C ALA A 144 0.46 7.13 -13.24
N THR A 145 1.34 6.13 -13.15
CA THR A 145 1.86 5.44 -14.35
C THR A 145 0.86 4.45 -14.95
N ILE A 146 0.04 3.78 -14.13
CA ILE A 146 -1.10 2.98 -14.63
C ILE A 146 -2.10 3.88 -15.35
N HIS A 147 -2.45 5.03 -14.76
CA HIS A 147 -3.35 6.01 -15.36
C HIS A 147 -2.80 6.51 -16.70
N GLN A 148 -1.52 6.85 -16.76
CA GLN A 148 -0.87 7.28 -18.00
C GLN A 148 -0.89 6.19 -19.08
N ALA A 149 -0.57 4.93 -18.73
CA ALA A 149 -0.63 3.80 -19.65
C ALA A 149 -2.05 3.59 -20.23
N ARG A 150 -3.08 3.75 -19.39
CA ARG A 150 -4.48 3.68 -19.79
C ARG A 150 -4.85 4.81 -20.75
N THR A 151 -4.46 6.05 -20.44
CA THR A 151 -4.75 7.23 -21.26
C THR A 151 -4.12 7.13 -22.65
N LEU A 152 -2.85 6.74 -22.73
CA LEU A 152 -2.18 6.51 -24.02
C LEU A 152 -2.93 5.47 -24.86
N ARG A 153 -3.40 4.40 -24.22
CA ARG A 153 -4.11 3.33 -24.91
C ARG A 153 -5.49 3.74 -25.43
N LEU A 154 -6.20 4.61 -24.71
CA LEU A 154 -7.48 5.16 -25.16
C LEU A 154 -7.27 6.11 -26.34
N ARG A 155 -6.20 6.92 -26.33
CA ARG A 155 -5.86 7.82 -27.44
C ARG A 155 -5.49 7.05 -28.71
N SER A 156 -4.75 5.95 -28.61
CA SER A 156 -4.40 5.11 -29.77
C SER A 156 -5.57 4.28 -30.35
N ARG A 157 -6.79 4.46 -29.85
CA ARG A 157 -8.01 3.76 -30.33
C ARG A 157 -9.04 4.69 -30.98
N GLY A 158 -8.93 6.00 -30.75
CA GLY A 158 -9.73 7.02 -31.44
C GLY A 158 -8.99 7.46 -32.70
#